data_AF-A0A7X7FJS2-F1
#
_entry.id   AF-A0A7X7FJS2-F1
#
_cell.length_a   1.000
_cell.length_b   1.000
_cell.length_c   1.000
_cell.angle_alpha   90.00
_cell.angle_beta   90.00
_cell.angle_gamma   90.00
#
_symmetry.space_group_name_H-M   'P 1'
#
loop_
_entity.id
_entity.type
_entity.pdbx_description
1 polymer ?
#
loop_
_entity_poly.entity_id
_entity_poly.type
_entity_poly.pdbx_seq_one_letter_code
_entity_poly.pdbx_strand_id
1 'polypeptide(L)'
;MPVRSENRGFVRRDGTHFVLNGRRIYVAGTNSYYQMIHRRTGHAGADEVLDEMQARSLTVLRTWAFQDQVEKEGCLQCAPARRLGPSERPIDFIDPETLVALDQTLAEADSRGIRVVLTLVNNWDDYGGMNRYTLWRFGSVRHDAFYTDTTIHTWFRELIALLVNRVNTVNGRTYRDDPTIFAWQLANEARAGFIAAAALNTWIGEMSAYIKSIDPNHMVSTGIEGFYGPRHLNRNTDWWMPFHGQDFIDNHRHPTIDYASCHIWPQNWGWDPIGRTSRAMSKARHYLQQRIDDACDVLGKPLMVEEFGIPRDDLSAASSVGTTRVRELFFRDLYYETCAASAAGGGAFAGTAVWMILDDPTASWDDGNGVFLPQDEALDEIITTHARYLARLAHPDLNHGSSVARSDPRTLERRPGPHEPPPAQA
;
A
#
# COMPACT_ATOMS: atom_id res chain seq x y z
N MET A 1 -1.59 -17.53 27.24
CA MET A 1 -0.30 -16.81 27.20
C MET A 1 -0.43 -15.79 26.08
N PRO A 2 -0.44 -14.48 26.33
CA PRO A 2 -0.39 -13.53 25.23
C PRO A 2 0.98 -13.69 24.56
N VAL A 3 0.97 -14.06 23.28
CA VAL A 3 2.18 -14.22 22.46
C VAL A 3 2.84 -12.86 22.35
N ARG A 4 4.13 -12.77 22.68
CA ARG A 4 4.96 -11.55 22.67
C ARG A 4 4.75 -10.79 21.35
N SER A 5 4.07 -9.65 21.40
CA SER A 5 3.73 -8.78 20.28
C SER A 5 4.90 -7.84 19.94
N GLU A 6 6.08 -8.41 19.66
CA GLU A 6 7.22 -7.66 19.11
C GLU A 6 7.58 -8.27 17.76
N ASN A 7 7.75 -7.44 16.74
CA ASN A 7 8.26 -7.89 15.45
C ASN A 7 9.69 -8.37 15.62
N ARG A 8 9.93 -9.63 15.24
CA ARG A 8 11.27 -10.24 15.26
C ARG A 8 11.64 -10.76 13.88
N GLY A 9 12.84 -10.38 13.45
CA GLY A 9 13.37 -10.74 12.14
C GLY A 9 12.81 -9.87 11.01
N PHE A 10 13.59 -9.73 9.96
CA PHE A 10 13.24 -8.97 8.77
C PHE A 10 12.46 -9.84 7.79
N VAL A 11 11.41 -9.29 7.20
CA VAL A 11 10.75 -9.91 6.06
C VAL A 11 11.67 -9.79 4.85
N ARG A 12 11.83 -10.89 4.12
CA ARG A 12 12.60 -10.97 2.89
C ARG A 12 11.74 -11.58 1.80
N ARG A 13 12.26 -11.61 0.57
CA ARG A 13 11.71 -12.44 -0.50
C ARG A 13 12.50 -13.74 -0.61
N ASP A 14 11.80 -14.80 -1.01
CA ASP A 14 12.37 -16.02 -1.58
C ASP A 14 11.56 -16.37 -2.82
N GLY A 15 12.20 -16.26 -3.99
CA GLY A 15 11.49 -16.29 -5.28
C GLY A 15 10.29 -15.35 -5.30
N THR A 16 9.11 -15.93 -5.53
CA THR A 16 7.82 -15.23 -5.67
C THR A 16 7.07 -15.06 -4.35
N HIS A 17 7.70 -15.30 -3.21
CA HIS A 17 7.04 -15.29 -1.90
C HIS A 17 7.77 -14.44 -0.86
N PHE A 18 7.02 -13.87 0.07
CA PHE A 18 7.59 -13.30 1.28
C PHE A 18 7.98 -14.41 2.26
N VAL A 19 9.10 -14.22 2.95
CA VAL A 19 9.59 -15.10 3.99
C VAL A 19 9.97 -14.32 5.24
N LEU A 20 9.61 -14.87 6.40
CA LEU A 20 9.96 -14.34 7.71
C LEU A 20 10.50 -15.49 8.56
N ASN A 21 11.73 -15.35 9.07
CA ASN A 21 12.41 -16.37 9.87
C ASN A 21 12.41 -17.77 9.19
N GLY A 22 12.66 -17.79 7.87
CA GLY A 22 12.72 -19.01 7.07
C GLY A 22 11.36 -19.62 6.71
N ARG A 23 10.24 -18.97 7.05
CA ARG A 23 8.89 -19.45 6.73
C ARG A 23 8.23 -18.53 5.74
N ARG A 24 7.57 -19.11 4.72
CA ARG A 24 6.69 -18.37 3.81
C ARG A 24 5.59 -17.68 4.60
N ILE A 25 5.30 -16.43 4.24
CA ILE A 25 4.18 -15.66 4.80
C ILE A 25 3.36 -15.03 3.67
N TYR A 26 2.10 -14.76 3.99
CA TYR A 26 1.24 -13.85 3.23
C TYR A 26 0.77 -12.75 4.16
N VAL A 27 0.55 -11.56 3.63
CA VAL A 27 0.16 -10.41 4.45
C VAL A 27 -1.17 -9.83 4.01
N ALA A 28 -2.00 -9.49 4.99
CA ALA A 28 -3.17 -8.64 4.79
C ALA A 28 -2.95 -7.36 5.61
N GLY A 29 -3.40 -6.24 5.08
CA GLY A 29 -3.08 -4.92 5.60
C GLY A 29 -4.10 -3.86 5.23
N THR A 30 -3.78 -2.63 5.60
CA THR A 30 -4.50 -1.42 5.22
C THR A 30 -3.51 -0.28 4.95
N ASN A 31 -4.00 0.73 4.26
CA ASN A 31 -3.38 2.05 4.19
C ASN A 31 -3.91 2.92 5.34
N SER A 32 -3.04 3.75 5.90
CA SER A 32 -3.40 4.86 6.79
C SER A 32 -2.34 5.92 6.61
N TYR A 33 -2.51 6.76 5.59
CA TYR A 33 -1.48 7.71 5.17
C TYR A 33 -1.17 8.79 6.21
N TYR A 34 -2.11 9.01 7.13
CA TYR A 34 -2.11 10.09 8.11
C TYR A 34 -1.49 9.74 9.46
N GLN A 35 -0.95 8.52 9.65
CA GLN A 35 -0.44 8.04 10.94
C GLN A 35 0.56 9.02 11.60
N MET A 36 1.57 9.45 10.85
CA MET A 36 2.56 10.42 11.32
C MET A 36 1.91 11.76 11.72
N ILE A 37 0.87 12.17 11.00
CA ILE A 37 0.36 13.54 11.07
C ILE A 37 -0.71 13.64 12.15
N HIS A 38 -1.55 12.63 12.28
CA HIS A 38 -2.45 12.46 13.41
C HIS A 38 -1.68 12.45 14.73
N ARG A 39 -0.55 11.72 14.82
CA ARG A 39 0.29 11.76 16.02
C ARG A 39 0.92 13.13 16.25
N ARG A 40 1.37 13.79 15.19
CA ARG A 40 1.93 15.14 15.26
C ARG A 40 0.92 16.19 15.75
N THR A 41 -0.36 16.02 15.46
CA THR A 41 -1.43 16.95 15.86
C THR A 41 -2.24 16.47 17.09
N GLY A 42 -1.90 15.31 17.66
CA GLY A 42 -2.56 14.76 18.85
C GLY A 42 -3.91 14.09 18.58
N HIS A 43 -4.21 13.69 17.33
CA HIS A 43 -5.41 12.96 16.96
C HIS A 43 -5.31 11.47 17.32
N ALA A 44 -6.32 10.93 18.02
CA ALA A 44 -6.32 9.56 18.53
C ALA A 44 -6.41 8.47 17.44
N GLY A 45 -6.99 8.81 16.28
CA GLY A 45 -7.22 7.89 15.16
C GLY A 45 -6.03 7.08 14.65
N ALA A 46 -4.79 7.54 14.90
CA ALA A 46 -3.61 6.76 14.56
C ALA A 46 -3.55 5.41 15.32
N ASP A 47 -3.84 5.43 16.63
CA ASP A 47 -3.84 4.22 17.46
C ASP A 47 -5.07 3.35 17.21
N GLU A 48 -6.24 3.96 17.00
CA GLU A 48 -7.50 3.25 16.73
C GLU A 48 -7.39 2.38 15.47
N VAL A 49 -6.81 2.91 14.39
CA VAL A 49 -6.58 2.11 13.17
C VAL A 49 -5.66 0.91 13.45
N LEU A 50 -4.59 1.07 14.25
CA LEU A 50 -3.70 -0.03 14.60
C LEU A 50 -4.38 -1.07 15.49
N ASP A 51 -5.27 -0.65 16.39
CA ASP A 51 -6.10 -1.55 17.21
C ASP A 51 -7.07 -2.36 16.34
N GLU A 52 -7.75 -1.71 15.40
CA GLU A 52 -8.66 -2.39 14.45
C GLU A 52 -7.91 -3.38 13.56
N MET A 53 -6.68 -3.06 13.16
CA MET A 53 -5.79 -3.97 12.44
C MET A 53 -5.44 -5.21 13.27
N GLN A 54 -4.99 -5.01 14.52
CA GLN A 54 -4.61 -6.10 15.40
C GLN A 54 -5.79 -7.05 15.67
N ALA A 55 -6.98 -6.49 15.93
CA ALA A 55 -8.20 -7.26 16.17
C ALA A 55 -8.57 -8.21 15.00
N ARG A 56 -8.15 -7.88 13.78
CA ARG A 56 -8.53 -8.58 12.53
C ARG A 56 -7.39 -9.34 11.88
N SER A 57 -6.25 -9.45 12.57
CA SER A 57 -5.06 -10.13 12.03
C SER A 57 -4.51 -9.47 10.76
N LEU A 58 -4.68 -8.15 10.62
CA LEU A 58 -3.98 -7.36 9.61
C LEU A 58 -2.58 -7.04 10.13
N THR A 59 -1.55 -7.43 9.38
CA THR A 59 -0.15 -7.45 9.84
C THR A 59 0.74 -6.45 9.12
N VAL A 60 0.23 -5.74 8.11
CA VAL A 60 0.99 -4.72 7.38
C VAL A 60 0.18 -3.42 7.29
N LEU A 61 0.79 -2.33 7.73
CA LEU A 61 0.33 -0.96 7.53
C LEU A 61 1.16 -0.34 6.41
N ARG A 62 0.52 0.30 5.44
CA ARG A 62 1.21 1.22 4.52
C ARG A 62 0.89 2.66 4.91
N THR A 63 1.93 3.48 5.09
CA THR A 63 1.80 4.88 5.51
C THR A 63 2.83 5.76 4.80
N TRP A 64 2.61 7.07 4.82
CA TRP A 64 3.53 8.06 4.27
C TRP A 64 4.58 8.47 5.31
N ALA A 65 5.84 8.47 4.88
CA ALA A 65 7.00 8.97 5.61
C ALA A 65 7.48 10.31 5.03
N PHE A 66 6.54 11.10 4.50
CA PHE A 66 6.77 12.42 3.91
C PHE A 66 5.63 13.38 4.26
N GLN A 67 5.96 14.67 4.30
CA GLN A 67 5.04 15.80 4.32
C GLN A 67 5.90 17.03 3.97
N ASP A 68 5.83 17.48 2.72
CA ASP A 68 6.70 18.52 2.15
C ASP A 68 5.99 19.90 1.98
N GLN A 69 4.69 19.97 2.29
CA GLN A 69 3.87 21.17 2.31
C GLN A 69 4.15 22.00 3.56
N VAL A 70 5.16 22.87 3.47
CA VAL A 70 5.49 23.88 4.50
C VAL A 70 4.30 24.75 4.94
N GLU A 71 3.28 24.90 4.09
CA GLU A 71 2.07 25.66 4.40
C GLU A 71 1.04 24.90 5.25
N LYS A 72 1.24 23.60 5.50
CA LYS A 72 0.40 22.79 6.36
C LYS A 72 1.13 22.49 7.68
N GLU A 73 0.34 22.30 8.72
CA GLU A 73 0.86 21.81 10.00
C GLU A 73 1.42 20.40 9.84
N GLY A 74 2.48 20.09 10.59
CA GLY A 74 3.12 18.78 10.57
C GLY A 74 3.94 18.50 9.31
N CYS A 75 4.36 19.53 8.58
CA CYS A 75 5.40 19.41 7.57
C CYS A 75 6.62 18.69 8.16
N LEU A 76 7.09 17.63 7.49
CA LEU A 76 8.31 16.91 7.80
C LEU A 76 9.54 17.60 7.18
N GLN A 77 9.51 17.91 5.88
CA GLN A 77 10.61 18.55 5.16
C GLN A 77 10.17 19.91 4.56
N CYS A 78 10.64 21.03 5.12
CA CYS A 78 9.86 22.28 5.14
C CYS A 78 10.44 23.48 4.41
N ALA A 79 11.23 23.29 3.36
CA ALA A 79 11.93 24.41 2.71
C ALA A 79 11.38 24.79 1.33
N PRO A 80 10.53 25.82 1.17
CA PRO A 80 10.14 26.33 -0.14
C PRO A 80 11.32 26.97 -0.89
N ALA A 81 11.24 27.08 -2.22
CA ALA A 81 12.30 27.68 -3.07
C ALA A 81 12.79 29.04 -2.56
N ARG A 82 11.86 29.88 -2.10
CA ARG A 82 12.17 31.22 -1.56
C ARG A 82 12.97 31.22 -0.25
N ARG A 83 13.02 30.08 0.45
CA ARG A 83 13.79 29.89 1.68
C ARG A 83 15.11 29.14 1.43
N LEU A 84 15.25 28.42 0.31
CA LEU A 84 16.49 27.74 -0.02
C LEU A 84 17.50 28.74 -0.56
N GLY A 85 18.51 29.08 0.25
CA GLY A 85 19.72 29.73 -0.24
C GLY A 85 20.49 28.86 -1.24
N PRO A 86 21.45 29.42 -2.00
CA PRO A 86 22.20 28.69 -3.03
C PRO A 86 22.92 27.42 -2.55
N SER A 87 23.19 27.32 -1.25
CA SER A 87 23.87 26.18 -0.61
C SER A 87 23.00 25.43 0.39
N GLU A 88 21.79 25.91 0.67
CA GLU A 88 20.86 25.26 1.60
C GLU A 88 20.02 24.22 0.84
N ARG A 89 19.69 23.12 1.51
CA ARG A 89 18.95 21.99 0.94
C ARG A 89 17.69 21.75 1.77
N PRO A 90 16.62 21.18 1.20
CA PRO A 90 15.39 20.95 1.94
C PRO A 90 15.57 20.11 3.21
N ILE A 91 16.53 19.19 3.23
CA ILE A 91 16.87 18.38 4.40
C ILE A 91 17.38 19.20 5.60
N ASP A 92 17.89 20.42 5.36
CA ASP A 92 18.32 21.31 6.44
C ASP A 92 17.12 21.91 7.21
N PHE A 93 15.90 21.69 6.73
CA PHE A 93 14.64 22.17 7.31
C PHE A 93 13.69 21.02 7.66
N ILE A 94 14.17 20.08 8.46
CA ILE A 94 13.35 18.97 8.96
C ILE A 94 12.67 19.36 10.27
N ASP A 95 11.37 19.08 10.38
CA ASP A 95 10.63 19.29 11.63
C ASP A 95 10.88 18.13 12.62
N PRO A 96 11.52 18.40 13.77
CA PRO A 96 11.87 17.34 14.71
C PRO A 96 10.63 16.72 15.39
N GLU A 97 9.55 17.47 15.59
CA GLU A 97 8.32 16.95 16.22
C GLU A 97 7.62 15.96 15.29
N THR A 98 7.59 16.25 13.99
CA THR A 98 7.03 15.35 12.97
C THR A 98 7.86 14.07 12.84
N LEU A 99 9.19 14.14 12.94
CA LEU A 99 10.04 12.95 13.03
C LEU A 99 9.70 12.09 14.26
N VAL A 100 9.49 12.70 15.43
CA VAL A 100 9.08 11.96 16.64
C VAL A 100 7.72 11.30 16.46
N ALA A 101 6.80 11.92 15.71
CA ALA A 101 5.51 11.30 15.39
C ALA A 101 5.64 10.07 14.48
N LEU A 102 6.61 10.06 13.56
CA LEU A 102 6.97 8.87 12.79
C LEU A 102 7.61 7.79 13.67
N ASP A 103 8.46 8.19 14.62
CA ASP A 103 9.05 7.27 15.61
C ASP A 103 7.96 6.55 16.43
N GLN A 104 6.95 7.30 16.89
CA GLN A 104 5.79 6.77 17.59
C GLN A 104 4.98 5.81 16.71
N THR A 105 4.80 6.14 15.43
CA THR A 105 4.08 5.27 14.49
C THR A 105 4.73 3.88 14.41
N LEU A 106 6.06 3.80 14.29
CA LEU A 106 6.77 2.52 14.28
C LEU A 106 6.70 1.82 15.64
N ALA A 107 6.86 2.54 16.76
CA ALA A 107 6.79 1.92 18.08
C ALA A 107 5.41 1.33 18.39
N GLU A 108 4.33 2.03 18.03
CA GLU A 108 2.96 1.58 18.24
C GLU A 108 2.52 0.48 17.28
N ALA A 109 3.04 0.48 16.04
CA ALA A 109 2.86 -0.65 15.14
C ALA A 109 3.57 -1.90 15.67
N ASP A 110 4.80 -1.75 16.19
CA ASP A 110 5.57 -2.85 16.76
C ASP A 110 4.87 -3.49 17.95
N SER A 111 4.36 -2.69 18.88
CA SER A 111 3.66 -3.17 20.09
C SER A 111 2.43 -4.02 19.77
N ARG A 112 1.91 -3.89 18.55
CA ARG A 112 0.76 -4.65 18.02
C ARG A 112 1.14 -5.79 17.08
N GLY A 113 2.43 -5.97 16.78
CA GLY A 113 2.92 -6.96 15.81
C GLY A 113 2.62 -6.61 14.36
N ILE A 114 2.39 -5.32 14.07
CA ILE A 114 2.13 -4.78 12.74
C ILE A 114 3.45 -4.29 12.15
N ARG A 115 3.70 -4.62 10.87
CA ARG A 115 4.86 -4.10 10.13
C ARG A 115 4.46 -2.97 9.21
N VAL A 116 5.41 -2.10 8.87
CA VAL A 116 5.12 -0.82 8.19
C VAL A 116 5.85 -0.71 6.85
N VAL A 117 5.10 -0.50 5.78
CA VAL A 117 5.64 0.00 4.51
C VAL A 117 5.72 1.52 4.61
N LEU A 118 6.94 2.07 4.50
CA LEU A 118 7.20 3.50 4.55
C LEU A 118 7.37 4.05 3.14
N THR A 119 6.36 4.77 2.66
CA THR A 119 6.42 5.45 1.35
C THR A 119 7.12 6.79 1.47
N LEU A 120 8.10 7.06 0.59
CA LEU A 120 9.09 8.12 0.77
C LEU A 120 8.78 9.45 0.06
N VAL A 121 7.94 9.43 -0.97
CA VAL A 121 7.45 10.65 -1.66
C VAL A 121 6.12 10.33 -2.37
N ASN A 122 5.33 11.36 -2.69
CA ASN A 122 4.10 11.20 -3.47
C ASN A 122 4.29 11.64 -4.93
N ASN A 123 3.67 10.93 -5.87
CA ASN A 123 3.44 11.45 -7.21
C ASN A 123 2.45 12.63 -7.20
N TRP A 124 1.41 12.52 -6.38
CA TRP A 124 0.36 13.52 -6.26
C TRP A 124 0.75 14.67 -5.34
N ASP A 125 -0.06 15.73 -5.34
CA ASP A 125 0.24 16.95 -4.58
C ASP A 125 -0.10 16.83 -3.08
N ASP A 126 -0.88 15.82 -2.68
CA ASP A 126 -1.18 15.54 -1.28
C ASP A 126 0.10 15.33 -0.49
N TYR A 127 0.24 16.09 0.59
CA TYR A 127 1.45 16.11 1.41
C TYR A 127 2.71 16.54 0.65
N GLY A 128 2.54 17.17 -0.52
CA GLY A 128 3.58 17.89 -1.25
C GLY A 128 4.08 17.09 -2.45
N GLY A 129 4.88 16.06 -2.20
CA GLY A 129 5.29 15.11 -3.22
C GLY A 129 6.31 15.68 -4.23
N MET A 130 6.45 15.00 -5.36
CA MET A 130 7.46 15.30 -6.39
C MET A 130 7.36 16.74 -6.90
N ASN A 131 6.14 17.26 -7.06
CA ASN A 131 5.91 18.63 -7.49
C ASN A 131 6.51 19.64 -6.51
N ARG A 132 6.50 19.34 -5.20
CA ARG A 132 7.11 20.19 -4.18
C ARG A 132 8.63 20.30 -4.34
N TYR A 133 9.33 19.20 -4.62
CA TYR A 133 10.76 19.21 -4.93
C TYR A 133 11.09 20.04 -6.18
N THR A 134 10.25 19.96 -7.21
CA THR A 134 10.45 20.74 -8.44
C THR A 134 10.18 22.23 -8.21
N LEU A 135 9.18 22.56 -7.39
CA LEU A 135 8.92 23.92 -6.95
C LEU A 135 10.14 24.48 -6.20
N TRP A 136 10.70 23.73 -5.25
CA TRP A 136 11.92 24.10 -4.52
C TRP A 136 13.09 24.39 -5.46
N ARG A 137 13.28 23.53 -6.46
CA ARG A 137 14.42 23.60 -7.40
C ARG A 137 14.30 24.70 -8.45
N PHE A 138 13.09 24.95 -8.95
CA PHE A 138 12.86 25.75 -10.16
C PHE A 138 11.90 26.92 -9.96
N GLY A 139 11.31 27.08 -8.77
CA GLY A 139 10.24 28.05 -8.53
C GLY A 139 8.95 27.79 -9.32
N SER A 140 8.82 26.62 -9.96
CA SER A 140 7.68 26.22 -10.79
C SER A 140 7.55 24.69 -10.80
N VAL A 141 6.32 24.20 -10.98
CA VAL A 141 6.06 22.75 -11.10
C VAL A 141 6.65 22.24 -12.41
N ARG A 142 7.54 21.25 -12.31
CA ARG A 142 8.16 20.55 -13.44
C ARG A 142 8.23 19.05 -13.13
N HIS A 143 7.08 18.41 -13.00
CA HIS A 143 6.92 17.06 -12.45
C HIS A 143 8.02 16.07 -12.90
N ASP A 144 8.18 15.84 -14.21
CA ASP A 144 9.16 14.89 -14.76
C ASP A 144 10.64 15.26 -14.47
N ALA A 145 10.93 16.52 -14.12
CA ALA A 145 12.27 16.93 -13.71
C ALA A 145 12.70 16.29 -12.38
N PHE A 146 11.76 15.80 -11.57
CA PHE A 146 12.04 15.04 -10.36
C PHE A 146 12.92 13.81 -10.65
N TYR A 147 12.73 13.16 -11.81
CA TYR A 147 13.46 11.95 -12.22
C TYR A 147 14.78 12.23 -12.95
N THR A 148 15.13 13.50 -13.18
CA THR A 148 16.30 13.86 -14.02
C THR A 148 17.22 14.90 -13.40
N ASP A 149 16.71 15.76 -12.51
CA ASP A 149 17.51 16.81 -11.90
C ASP A 149 18.36 16.24 -10.74
N THR A 150 19.68 16.26 -10.94
CA THR A 150 20.66 15.72 -9.97
C THR A 150 20.62 16.40 -8.60
N THR A 151 20.17 17.65 -8.52
CA THR A 151 20.01 18.36 -7.24
C THR A 151 18.81 17.80 -6.49
N ILE A 152 17.67 17.60 -7.17
CA ILE A 152 16.50 16.92 -6.58
C ILE A 152 16.86 15.49 -6.13
N HIS A 153 17.57 14.71 -6.95
CA HIS A 153 18.02 13.37 -6.57
C HIS A 153 18.91 13.41 -5.31
N THR A 154 19.75 14.44 -5.16
CA THR A 154 20.59 14.60 -3.99
C THR A 154 19.75 14.90 -2.74
N TRP A 155 18.81 15.84 -2.83
CA TRP A 155 17.89 16.16 -1.72
C TRP A 155 17.06 14.94 -1.28
N PHE A 156 16.56 14.17 -2.24
CA PHE A 156 15.78 12.98 -1.95
C PHE A 156 16.63 11.89 -1.28
N ARG A 157 17.86 11.65 -1.78
CA ARG A 157 18.81 10.73 -1.13
C ARG A 157 19.19 11.17 0.29
N GLU A 158 19.29 12.47 0.54
CA GLU A 158 19.55 13.00 1.88
C GLU A 158 18.37 12.75 2.84
N LEU A 159 17.12 12.89 2.38
CA LEU A 159 15.94 12.49 3.16
C LEU A 159 15.95 10.99 3.46
N ILE A 160 16.20 10.16 2.45
CA ILE A 160 16.33 8.71 2.63
C ILE A 160 17.43 8.40 3.66
N ALA A 161 18.61 8.99 3.52
CA ALA A 161 19.72 8.77 4.43
C ALA A 161 19.37 9.16 5.87
N LEU A 162 18.68 10.30 6.05
CA LEU A 162 18.21 10.74 7.36
C LEU A 162 17.26 9.71 7.97
N LEU A 163 16.24 9.27 7.23
CA LEU A 163 15.25 8.31 7.73
C LEU A 163 15.87 6.93 8.00
N VAL A 164 16.68 6.41 7.09
CA VAL A 164 17.35 5.10 7.25
C VAL A 164 18.27 5.08 8.49
N ASN A 165 18.96 6.19 8.77
CA ASN A 165 19.86 6.33 9.92
C ASN A 165 19.17 6.90 11.17
N ARG A 166 17.86 7.17 11.12
CA ARG A 166 17.11 7.71 12.26
C ARG A 166 17.14 6.72 13.41
N VAL A 167 17.56 7.16 14.59
CA VAL A 167 17.35 6.44 15.85
C VAL A 167 15.99 6.85 16.40
N ASN A 168 15.08 5.88 16.45
CA ASN A 168 13.73 6.06 16.98
C ASN A 168 13.79 6.51 18.45
N THR A 169 13.20 7.66 18.78
CA THR A 169 13.28 8.20 20.14
C THR A 169 12.43 7.47 21.18
N VAL A 170 11.48 6.64 20.74
CA VAL A 170 10.58 5.89 21.62
C VAL A 170 11.21 4.57 22.04
N ASN A 171 11.77 3.81 21.10
CA ASN A 171 12.27 2.45 21.35
C ASN A 171 13.80 2.30 21.19
N GLY A 172 14.51 3.34 20.73
CA GLY A 172 15.96 3.37 20.60
C GLY A 172 16.54 2.59 19.41
N ARG A 173 15.72 1.98 18.54
CA ARG A 173 16.20 1.26 17.35
C ARG A 173 16.54 2.23 16.22
N THR A 174 17.62 1.97 15.49
CA THR A 174 17.84 2.65 14.20
C THR A 174 16.88 2.06 13.18
N TYR A 175 16.26 2.89 12.33
CA TYR A 175 15.24 2.43 11.38
C TYR A 175 15.73 1.29 10.48
N ARG A 176 16.96 1.37 9.94
CA ARG A 176 17.55 0.25 9.16
C ARG A 176 17.69 -1.07 9.92
N ASP A 177 17.67 -1.03 11.24
CA ASP A 177 17.81 -2.16 12.15
C ASP A 177 16.47 -2.50 12.85
N ASP A 178 15.37 -1.82 12.50
CA ASP A 178 14.04 -2.02 13.10
C ASP A 178 13.18 -2.99 12.26
N PRO A 179 12.98 -4.25 12.69
CA PRO A 179 12.20 -5.25 11.95
C PRO A 179 10.69 -4.94 11.85
N THR A 180 10.23 -3.86 12.48
CA THR A 180 8.89 -3.32 12.28
C THR A 180 8.73 -2.76 10.88
N ILE A 181 9.78 -2.24 10.26
CA ILE A 181 9.68 -1.80 8.86
C ILE A 181 9.56 -3.06 7.99
N PHE A 182 8.50 -3.12 7.19
CA PHE A 182 8.28 -4.17 6.20
C PHE A 182 9.14 -3.91 4.95
N ALA A 183 9.07 -2.68 4.46
CA ALA A 183 9.79 -2.24 3.27
C ALA A 183 9.88 -0.71 3.21
N TRP A 184 10.91 -0.23 2.52
CA TRP A 184 10.94 1.11 1.96
C TRP A 184 10.21 1.12 0.63
N GLN A 185 9.32 2.08 0.42
CA GLN A 185 8.64 2.27 -0.85
C GLN A 185 9.07 3.59 -1.48
N LEU A 186 9.60 3.51 -2.70
CA LEU A 186 10.21 4.65 -3.38
C LEU A 186 9.26 5.84 -3.53
N ALA A 187 8.05 5.60 -4.00
CA ALA A 187 7.04 6.63 -4.17
C ALA A 187 5.63 6.06 -4.13
N ASN A 188 4.64 6.87 -3.77
CA ASN A 188 3.24 6.58 -4.04
C ASN A 188 2.94 6.89 -5.51
N GLU A 189 2.54 5.88 -6.28
CA GLU A 189 1.98 5.99 -7.63
C GLU A 189 2.82 6.81 -8.62
N ALA A 190 4.14 6.63 -8.62
CA ALA A 190 5.03 7.37 -9.54
C ALA A 190 4.55 7.25 -11.00
N ARG A 191 4.28 8.40 -11.63
CA ARG A 191 3.96 8.54 -13.04
C ARG A 191 4.93 9.50 -13.70
N ALA A 192 5.13 9.33 -14.99
CA ALA A 192 5.93 10.25 -15.79
C ALA A 192 5.23 10.52 -17.12
N GLY A 193 5.52 11.68 -17.71
CA GLY A 193 5.17 11.92 -19.10
C GLY A 193 5.79 10.85 -20.01
N PHE A 194 5.18 10.59 -21.17
CA PHE A 194 5.62 9.56 -22.11
C PHE A 194 7.13 9.63 -22.45
N ILE A 195 7.66 10.84 -22.62
CA ILE A 195 9.08 11.07 -22.93
C ILE A 195 9.99 10.76 -21.73
N ALA A 196 9.49 10.91 -20.51
CA ALA A 196 10.22 10.70 -19.26
C ALA A 196 10.11 9.27 -18.69
N ALA A 197 9.42 8.35 -19.38
CA ALA A 197 9.27 6.95 -18.94
C ALA A 197 10.64 6.26 -18.65
N ALA A 198 11.62 6.48 -19.52
CA ALA A 198 12.98 5.95 -19.33
C ALA A 198 13.70 6.59 -18.14
N ALA A 199 13.45 7.88 -17.87
CA ALA A 199 13.99 8.58 -16.71
C ALA A 199 13.39 8.05 -15.42
N LEU A 200 12.07 7.85 -15.35
CA LEU A 200 11.41 7.19 -14.22
C LEU A 200 12.03 5.81 -13.95
N ASN A 201 12.18 4.97 -14.97
CA ASN A 201 12.77 3.65 -14.78
C ASN A 201 14.24 3.71 -14.30
N THR A 202 15.02 4.67 -14.78
CA THR A 202 16.40 4.89 -14.35
C THR A 202 16.44 5.36 -12.89
N TRP A 203 15.57 6.30 -12.52
CA TRP A 203 15.43 6.81 -11.17
C TRP A 203 15.05 5.70 -10.18
N ILE A 204 14.13 4.80 -10.54
CA ILE A 204 13.77 3.63 -9.71
C ILE A 204 15.00 2.77 -9.42
N GLY A 205 15.81 2.47 -10.45
CA GLY A 205 17.04 1.71 -10.30
C GLY A 205 18.06 2.43 -9.40
N GLU A 206 18.26 3.73 -9.62
CA GLU A 206 19.18 4.56 -8.83
C GLU A 206 18.78 4.63 -7.35
N MET A 207 17.52 4.98 -7.05
CA MET A 207 17.07 5.19 -5.68
C MET A 207 16.94 3.88 -4.90
N SER A 208 16.48 2.80 -5.54
CA SER A 208 16.45 1.49 -4.88
C SER A 208 17.85 0.96 -4.58
N ALA A 209 18.80 1.13 -5.51
CA ALA A 209 20.19 0.76 -5.25
C ALA A 209 20.83 1.59 -4.14
N TYR A 210 20.50 2.89 -4.08
CA TYR A 210 20.95 3.75 -3.01
C TYR A 210 20.43 3.28 -1.64
N ILE A 211 19.13 3.02 -1.50
CA ILE A 211 18.56 2.48 -0.25
C ILE A 211 19.28 1.19 0.15
N LYS A 212 19.42 0.22 -0.76
CA LYS A 212 20.11 -1.05 -0.48
C LYS A 212 21.57 -0.89 -0.04
N SER A 213 22.23 0.18 -0.45
CA SER A 213 23.63 0.46 -0.07
C SER A 213 23.77 0.92 1.38
N ILE A 214 22.72 1.50 1.97
CA ILE A 214 22.72 2.03 3.35
C ILE A 214 21.78 1.26 4.30
N ASP A 215 20.88 0.44 3.74
CA ASP A 215 20.01 -0.50 4.43
C ASP A 215 20.02 -1.86 3.70
N PRO A 216 20.87 -2.80 4.13
CA PRO A 216 20.91 -4.15 3.57
C PRO A 216 19.85 -5.10 4.15
N ASN A 217 19.03 -4.64 5.12
CA ASN A 217 18.10 -5.48 5.87
C ASN A 217 16.70 -5.48 5.24
N HIS A 218 16.16 -4.30 4.94
CA HIS A 218 14.78 -4.14 4.50
C HIS A 218 14.57 -4.39 3.01
N MET A 219 13.34 -4.78 2.67
CA MET A 219 12.89 -4.83 1.28
C MET A 219 12.69 -3.42 0.71
N VAL A 220 12.74 -3.29 -0.61
CA VAL A 220 12.42 -2.08 -1.36
C VAL A 220 11.36 -2.38 -2.42
N SER A 221 10.34 -1.54 -2.52
CA SER A 221 9.29 -1.58 -3.55
C SER A 221 9.19 -0.27 -4.31
N THR A 222 8.58 -0.33 -5.50
CA THR A 222 8.38 0.84 -6.35
C THR A 222 7.21 1.69 -5.86
N GLY A 223 6.09 1.07 -5.47
CA GLY A 223 4.82 1.73 -5.16
C GLY A 223 4.03 2.23 -6.37
N ILE A 224 4.36 1.74 -7.58
CA ILE A 224 3.59 2.07 -8.79
C ILE A 224 2.25 1.34 -8.81
N GLU A 225 1.30 1.90 -9.56
CA GLU A 225 -0.04 1.32 -9.76
C GLU A 225 0.00 0.01 -10.56
N GLY A 226 1.04 -0.15 -11.38
CA GLY A 226 1.33 -1.38 -12.11
C GLY A 226 0.83 -1.35 -13.55
N PHE A 227 0.81 -0.19 -14.20
CA PHE A 227 0.52 -0.10 -15.62
C PHE A 227 1.65 -0.68 -16.46
N TYR A 228 1.30 -1.34 -17.57
CA TYR A 228 2.27 -1.76 -18.56
C TYR A 228 2.59 -0.62 -19.53
N GLY A 229 3.84 -0.52 -19.96
CA GLY A 229 4.25 0.45 -20.96
C GLY A 229 3.83 0.03 -22.38
N PRO A 230 4.17 0.85 -23.40
CA PRO A 230 3.75 0.64 -24.78
C PRO A 230 4.16 -0.71 -25.40
N ARG A 231 5.21 -1.37 -24.87
CA ARG A 231 5.67 -2.69 -25.34
C ARG A 231 4.74 -3.83 -24.94
N HIS A 232 3.89 -3.60 -23.93
CA HIS A 232 3.00 -4.59 -23.33
C HIS A 232 1.55 -4.08 -23.29
N LEU A 233 1.16 -3.25 -24.26
CA LEU A 233 -0.14 -2.57 -24.31
C LEU A 233 -1.35 -3.52 -24.24
N ASN A 234 -1.21 -4.73 -24.77
CA ASN A 234 -2.25 -5.77 -24.78
C ASN A 234 -2.51 -6.41 -23.40
N ARG A 235 -1.67 -6.13 -22.40
CA ARG A 235 -1.82 -6.58 -21.01
C ARG A 235 -2.50 -5.52 -20.12
N ASN A 236 -2.76 -4.33 -20.65
CA ASN A 236 -3.58 -3.33 -19.98
C ASN A 236 -5.06 -3.52 -20.31
N THR A 237 -5.92 -3.17 -19.36
CA THR A 237 -7.38 -3.19 -19.54
C THR A 237 -7.88 -2.00 -20.36
N ASP A 238 -7.10 -0.91 -20.38
CA ASP A 238 -7.50 0.36 -20.98
C ASP A 238 -6.34 0.96 -21.79
N TRP A 239 -6.70 1.54 -22.93
CA TRP A 239 -5.76 2.03 -23.93
C TRP A 239 -4.87 3.17 -23.41
N TRP A 240 -5.31 3.90 -22.40
CA TRP A 240 -4.60 5.06 -21.86
C TRP A 240 -3.48 4.70 -20.88
N MET A 241 -3.56 3.52 -20.24
CA MET A 241 -2.61 3.08 -19.20
C MET A 241 -1.12 3.12 -19.62
N PRO A 242 -0.74 2.73 -20.85
CA PRO A 242 0.66 2.79 -21.30
C PRO A 242 1.29 4.19 -21.36
N PHE A 243 0.49 5.25 -21.27
CA PHE A 243 0.96 6.62 -21.49
C PHE A 243 1.28 7.38 -20.19
N HIS A 244 1.36 6.68 -19.05
CA HIS A 244 1.70 7.24 -17.74
C HIS A 244 3.16 6.97 -17.31
N GLY A 245 4.02 6.57 -18.24
CA GLY A 245 5.46 6.40 -18.02
C GLY A 245 5.87 5.17 -17.20
N GLN A 246 4.91 4.49 -16.57
CA GLN A 246 5.10 3.21 -15.92
C GLN A 246 5.27 2.07 -16.93
N ASP A 247 6.06 1.07 -16.55
CA ASP A 247 6.04 -0.26 -17.15
C ASP A 247 6.25 -1.29 -16.03
N PHE A 248 5.20 -2.06 -15.73
CA PHE A 248 5.17 -3.02 -14.63
C PHE A 248 6.36 -3.98 -14.64
N ILE A 249 6.82 -4.43 -15.81
CA ILE A 249 7.96 -5.36 -15.87
C ILE A 249 9.26 -4.59 -15.67
N ASP A 250 9.51 -3.52 -16.42
CA ASP A 250 10.80 -2.82 -16.35
C ASP A 250 11.03 -2.21 -14.98
N ASN A 251 10.02 -1.55 -14.42
CA ASN A 251 10.11 -0.86 -13.13
C ASN A 251 10.34 -1.84 -11.97
N HIS A 252 9.84 -3.07 -12.09
CA HIS A 252 10.08 -4.11 -11.08
C HIS A 252 11.23 -5.04 -11.40
N ARG A 253 11.88 -4.96 -12.56
CA ARG A 253 12.98 -5.88 -12.92
C ARG A 253 14.28 -5.58 -12.17
N HIS A 254 14.48 -4.35 -11.72
CA HIS A 254 15.71 -3.94 -11.01
C HIS A 254 16.05 -4.92 -9.87
N PRO A 255 17.32 -5.36 -9.74
CA PRO A 255 17.70 -6.38 -8.76
C PRO A 255 17.54 -5.91 -7.31
N THR A 256 17.48 -4.59 -7.10
CA THR A 256 17.35 -3.89 -5.83
C THR A 256 15.89 -3.63 -5.44
N ILE A 257 14.93 -3.95 -6.32
CA ILE A 257 13.50 -4.03 -6.00
C ILE A 257 13.18 -5.46 -5.57
N ASP A 258 12.59 -5.66 -4.40
CA ASP A 258 12.36 -6.99 -3.85
C ASP A 258 11.01 -7.57 -4.21
N TYR A 259 9.98 -6.74 -4.30
CA TYR A 259 8.64 -7.21 -4.66
C TYR A 259 7.95 -6.24 -5.61
N ALA A 260 6.99 -6.77 -6.35
CA ALA A 260 6.14 -6.01 -7.24
C ALA A 260 4.93 -5.45 -6.49
N SER A 261 4.55 -4.23 -6.83
CA SER A 261 3.32 -3.59 -6.35
C SER A 261 2.35 -3.34 -7.48
N CYS A 262 1.06 -3.33 -7.16
CA CYS A 262 0.03 -2.75 -8.00
C CYS A 262 -1.12 -2.20 -7.17
N HIS A 263 -1.84 -1.23 -7.73
CA HIS A 263 -3.04 -0.63 -7.16
C HIS A 263 -4.25 -0.98 -8.03
N ILE A 264 -5.49 -0.82 -7.53
CA ILE A 264 -6.72 -1.06 -8.30
C ILE A 264 -7.79 -0.03 -7.95
N TRP A 265 -8.08 0.89 -8.88
CA TRP A 265 -9.00 2.02 -8.66
C TRP A 265 -10.16 2.07 -9.69
N PRO A 266 -11.17 1.17 -9.59
CA PRO A 266 -12.21 1.05 -10.62
C PRO A 266 -12.99 2.35 -10.88
N GLN A 267 -13.26 3.14 -9.84
CA GLN A 267 -13.95 4.42 -9.99
C GLN A 267 -13.09 5.43 -10.77
N ASN A 268 -11.85 5.64 -10.33
CA ASN A 268 -10.94 6.62 -10.92
C ASN A 268 -10.55 6.25 -12.36
N TRP A 269 -10.51 4.96 -12.68
CA TRP A 269 -10.15 4.44 -13.99
C TRP A 269 -11.33 4.32 -14.97
N GLY A 270 -12.52 4.78 -14.58
CA GLY A 270 -13.72 4.78 -15.44
C GLY A 270 -14.25 3.38 -15.74
N TRP A 271 -14.12 2.45 -14.79
CA TRP A 271 -14.71 1.11 -14.90
C TRP A 271 -16.18 1.07 -14.44
N ASP A 272 -16.68 2.18 -13.90
CA ASP A 272 -18.07 2.43 -13.49
C ASP A 272 -18.61 1.43 -12.43
N PRO A 273 -17.97 1.29 -11.26
CA PRO A 273 -18.30 0.23 -10.30
C PRO A 273 -19.75 0.26 -9.79
N ILE A 274 -20.35 1.45 -9.59
CA ILE A 274 -21.69 1.61 -8.99
C ILE A 274 -22.84 1.40 -10.00
N GLY A 275 -22.57 1.52 -11.30
CA GLY A 275 -23.58 1.35 -12.38
C GLY A 275 -23.32 0.18 -13.34
N ARG A 276 -22.13 -0.43 -13.29
CA ARG A 276 -21.69 -1.51 -14.20
C ARG A 276 -20.76 -2.50 -13.49
N THR A 277 -21.11 -2.91 -12.26
CA THR A 277 -20.25 -3.69 -11.35
C THR A 277 -19.61 -4.92 -11.99
N SER A 278 -20.33 -5.68 -12.83
CA SER A 278 -19.78 -6.86 -13.51
C SER A 278 -18.62 -6.55 -14.47
N ARG A 279 -18.65 -5.38 -15.13
CA ARG A 279 -17.55 -4.91 -15.98
C ARG A 279 -16.34 -4.53 -15.15
N ALA A 280 -16.55 -3.82 -14.04
CA ALA A 280 -15.49 -3.41 -13.13
C ALA A 280 -14.75 -4.62 -12.53
N MET A 281 -15.50 -5.62 -12.05
CA MET A 281 -14.92 -6.86 -11.52
C MET A 281 -14.15 -7.64 -12.59
N SER A 282 -14.72 -7.80 -13.79
CA SER A 282 -14.04 -8.49 -14.90
C SER A 282 -12.72 -7.82 -15.29
N LYS A 283 -12.72 -6.47 -15.37
CA LYS A 283 -11.50 -5.71 -15.63
C LYS A 283 -10.49 -5.85 -14.49
N ALA A 284 -10.91 -5.77 -13.24
CA ALA A 284 -10.02 -5.92 -12.09
C ALA A 284 -9.35 -7.31 -12.05
N ARG A 285 -10.14 -8.37 -12.30
CA ARG A 285 -9.62 -9.74 -12.39
C ARG A 285 -8.60 -9.88 -13.51
N HIS A 286 -8.94 -9.38 -14.70
CA HIS A 286 -7.99 -9.41 -15.83
C HIS A 286 -6.72 -8.62 -15.52
N TYR A 287 -6.88 -7.41 -14.99
CA TYR A 287 -5.77 -6.54 -14.59
C TYR A 287 -4.82 -7.27 -13.64
N LEU A 288 -5.33 -7.73 -12.50
CA LEU A 288 -4.53 -8.36 -11.47
C LEU A 288 -3.92 -9.69 -11.94
N GLN A 289 -4.66 -10.51 -12.71
CA GLN A 289 -4.12 -11.77 -13.22
C GLN A 289 -2.88 -11.56 -14.09
N GLN A 290 -2.89 -10.58 -15.00
CA GLN A 290 -1.70 -10.29 -15.82
C GLN A 290 -0.48 -9.95 -14.96
N ARG A 291 -0.66 -9.18 -13.88
CA ARG A 291 0.42 -8.81 -12.97
C ARG A 291 0.90 -9.99 -12.14
N ILE A 292 -0.01 -10.85 -11.68
CA ILE A 292 0.32 -12.11 -10.97
C ILE A 292 1.17 -12.99 -11.88
N ASP A 293 0.76 -13.17 -13.14
CA ASP A 293 1.45 -14.01 -14.11
C ASP A 293 2.86 -13.46 -14.39
N ASP A 294 3.01 -12.16 -14.66
CA ASP A 294 4.34 -11.59 -14.92
C ASP A 294 5.22 -11.50 -13.66
N ALA A 295 4.63 -11.27 -12.48
CA ALA A 295 5.36 -11.35 -11.22
C ALA A 295 5.95 -12.75 -10.99
N CYS A 296 5.19 -13.78 -11.38
CA CYS A 296 5.60 -15.17 -11.30
C CYS A 296 6.64 -15.54 -12.35
N ASP A 297 6.28 -15.38 -13.63
CA ASP A 297 6.97 -16.02 -14.75
C ASP A 297 8.09 -15.16 -15.34
N VAL A 298 8.02 -13.83 -15.18
CA VAL A 298 8.99 -12.89 -15.74
C VAL A 298 9.89 -12.30 -14.67
N LEU A 299 9.32 -11.87 -13.55
CA LEU A 299 10.06 -11.16 -12.50
C LEU A 299 10.64 -12.12 -11.45
N GLY A 300 9.96 -13.24 -11.16
CA GLY A 300 10.31 -14.12 -10.05
C GLY A 300 10.28 -13.39 -8.71
N LYS A 301 9.25 -12.54 -8.51
CA LYS A 301 9.08 -11.67 -7.33
C LYS A 301 7.68 -11.80 -6.74
N PRO A 302 7.52 -11.62 -5.42
CA PRO A 302 6.19 -11.53 -4.81
C PRO A 302 5.43 -10.32 -5.37
N LEU A 303 4.11 -10.41 -5.45
CA LEU A 303 3.21 -9.31 -5.79
C LEU A 303 2.34 -8.95 -4.59
N MET A 304 2.33 -7.67 -4.23
CA MET A 304 1.41 -7.11 -3.25
C MET A 304 0.45 -6.13 -3.93
N VAL A 305 -0.85 -6.29 -3.68
CA VAL A 305 -1.87 -5.31 -4.07
C VAL A 305 -1.91 -4.25 -2.97
N GLU A 306 -1.18 -3.15 -3.15
CA GLU A 306 -0.91 -2.19 -2.06
C GLU A 306 -2.00 -1.15 -1.85
N GLU A 307 -2.86 -0.95 -2.85
CA GLU A 307 -4.08 -0.16 -2.73
C GLU A 307 -5.20 -0.75 -3.59
N PHE A 308 -6.42 -0.71 -3.05
CA PHE A 308 -7.64 -0.91 -3.81
C PHE A 308 -8.82 -0.39 -3.00
N GLY A 309 -9.82 0.12 -3.71
CA GLY A 309 -11.03 0.66 -3.11
C GLY A 309 -12.11 0.87 -4.15
N ILE A 310 -13.35 0.92 -3.68
CA ILE A 310 -14.52 1.38 -4.44
C ILE A 310 -15.29 2.31 -3.52
N PRO A 311 -15.81 3.46 -3.98
CA PRO A 311 -16.62 4.33 -3.14
C PRO A 311 -17.89 3.66 -2.61
N ARG A 312 -18.57 4.27 -1.63
CA ARG A 312 -19.90 3.78 -1.18
C ARG A 312 -20.91 3.91 -2.33
N ASP A 313 -21.98 3.12 -2.29
CA ASP A 313 -22.94 3.00 -3.41
C ASP A 313 -23.63 4.32 -3.75
N ASP A 314 -23.73 5.25 -2.79
CA ASP A 314 -24.31 6.58 -2.94
C ASP A 314 -23.28 7.67 -3.27
N LEU A 315 -22.01 7.30 -3.48
CA LEU A 315 -20.87 8.20 -3.69
C LEU A 315 -20.64 9.18 -2.53
N SER A 316 -21.20 8.92 -1.34
CA SER A 316 -20.96 9.77 -0.18
C SER A 316 -19.50 9.68 0.27
N ALA A 317 -18.91 10.85 0.54
CA ALA A 317 -17.76 11.00 1.40
C ALA A 317 -18.29 11.40 2.79
N ALA A 318 -17.72 10.84 3.85
CA ALA A 318 -18.05 11.14 5.25
C ALA A 318 -19.46 10.70 5.73
N SER A 319 -19.85 9.45 5.46
CA SER A 319 -20.85 8.80 6.30
C SER A 319 -20.71 7.27 6.30
N SER A 320 -20.76 6.65 7.48
CA SER A 320 -21.00 5.20 7.62
C SER A 320 -22.44 4.79 7.25
N VAL A 321 -23.24 5.71 6.70
CA VAL A 321 -24.68 5.54 6.47
C VAL A 321 -24.98 4.99 5.06
N GLY A 322 -24.13 5.32 4.07
CA GLY A 322 -24.27 4.80 2.71
C GLY A 322 -24.03 3.29 2.63
N THR A 323 -24.75 2.59 1.72
CA THR A 323 -24.55 1.14 1.52
C THR A 323 -23.24 0.84 0.81
N THR A 324 -22.68 -0.34 1.03
CA THR A 324 -21.39 -0.78 0.48
C THR A 324 -21.51 -2.04 -0.37
N ARG A 325 -22.69 -2.32 -0.93
CA ARG A 325 -22.96 -3.62 -1.58
C ARG A 325 -22.07 -3.86 -2.79
N VAL A 326 -21.76 -2.82 -3.57
CA VAL A 326 -20.84 -2.93 -4.71
C VAL A 326 -19.41 -3.19 -4.23
N ARG A 327 -18.99 -2.49 -3.17
CA ARG A 327 -17.67 -2.67 -2.55
C ARG A 327 -17.50 -4.06 -1.96
N GLU A 328 -18.52 -4.58 -1.27
CA GLU A 328 -18.53 -5.95 -0.74
C GLU A 328 -18.33 -6.99 -1.85
N LEU A 329 -19.12 -6.90 -2.93
CA LEU A 329 -18.99 -7.80 -4.09
C LEU A 329 -17.60 -7.74 -4.71
N PHE A 330 -17.05 -6.52 -4.86
CA PHE A 330 -15.71 -6.34 -5.38
C PHE A 330 -14.62 -6.90 -4.47
N PHE A 331 -14.69 -6.67 -3.16
CA PHE A 331 -13.72 -7.21 -2.21
C PHE A 331 -13.75 -8.73 -2.18
N ARG A 332 -14.94 -9.35 -2.22
CA ARG A 332 -15.07 -10.81 -2.31
C ARG A 332 -14.43 -11.35 -3.59
N ASP A 333 -14.69 -10.73 -4.73
CA ASP A 333 -14.12 -11.18 -6.00
C ASP A 333 -12.60 -11.01 -6.05
N LEU A 334 -12.10 -9.85 -5.63
CA LEU A 334 -10.67 -9.58 -5.57
C LEU A 334 -9.97 -10.57 -4.62
N TYR A 335 -10.47 -10.68 -3.38
CA TYR A 335 -9.86 -11.54 -2.36
C TYR A 335 -10.00 -13.02 -2.67
N TYR A 336 -11.20 -13.50 -3.00
CA TYR A 336 -11.47 -14.93 -3.02
C TYR A 336 -11.25 -15.54 -4.40
N GLU A 337 -11.62 -14.85 -5.48
CA GLU A 337 -11.47 -15.39 -6.84
C GLU A 337 -10.07 -15.15 -7.42
N THR A 338 -9.36 -14.09 -7.00
CA THR A 338 -8.03 -13.78 -7.55
C THR A 338 -6.92 -14.02 -6.54
N CYS A 339 -6.92 -13.32 -5.41
CA CYS A 339 -5.83 -13.38 -4.43
C CYS A 339 -5.71 -14.75 -3.77
N ALA A 340 -6.80 -15.30 -3.22
CA ALA A 340 -6.82 -16.59 -2.56
C ALA A 340 -6.55 -17.75 -3.53
N ALA A 341 -7.04 -17.65 -4.76
CA ALA A 341 -6.77 -18.62 -5.81
C ALA A 341 -5.28 -18.67 -6.18
N SER A 342 -4.65 -17.51 -6.38
CA SER A 342 -3.20 -17.42 -6.62
C SER A 342 -2.40 -17.90 -5.42
N ALA A 343 -2.77 -17.50 -4.19
CA ALA A 343 -2.12 -17.96 -2.98
C ALA A 343 -2.14 -19.49 -2.85
N ALA A 344 -3.33 -20.11 -2.98
CA ALA A 344 -3.50 -21.55 -2.87
C ALA A 344 -2.82 -22.32 -4.02
N GLY A 345 -2.79 -21.74 -5.21
CA GLY A 345 -2.11 -22.30 -6.40
C GLY A 345 -0.59 -22.15 -6.39
N GLY A 346 -0.02 -21.48 -5.39
CA GLY A 346 1.43 -21.23 -5.31
C GLY A 346 1.92 -20.09 -6.22
N GLY A 347 1.02 -19.26 -6.75
CA GLY A 347 1.35 -18.10 -7.58
C GLY A 347 2.05 -16.98 -6.81
N ALA A 348 2.40 -15.91 -7.53
CA ALA A 348 3.19 -14.80 -7.00
C ALA A 348 2.41 -13.84 -6.08
N PHE A 349 1.09 -13.95 -5.97
CA PHE A 349 0.34 -13.15 -5.00
C PHE A 349 0.86 -13.40 -3.58
N ALA A 350 1.18 -12.33 -2.86
CA ALA A 350 1.79 -12.38 -1.54
C ALA A 350 1.12 -11.48 -0.50
N GLY A 351 0.26 -10.55 -0.91
CA GLY A 351 -0.53 -9.80 0.05
C GLY A 351 -1.40 -8.69 -0.52
N THR A 352 -2.21 -8.09 0.37
CA THR A 352 -3.13 -6.98 0.06
C THR A 352 -3.05 -5.91 1.14
N ALA A 353 -3.18 -4.64 0.77
CA ALA A 353 -3.48 -3.53 1.68
C ALA A 353 -4.68 -2.74 1.16
N VAL A 354 -5.79 -2.76 1.91
CA VAL A 354 -7.01 -2.05 1.54
C VAL A 354 -6.80 -0.54 1.65
N TRP A 355 -7.38 0.23 0.74
CA TRP A 355 -7.54 1.67 0.93
C TRP A 355 -9.03 1.96 1.25
N MET A 356 -9.36 2.42 2.44
CA MET A 356 -8.52 2.50 3.64
C MET A 356 -9.38 2.33 4.89
N ILE A 357 -8.83 1.74 5.95
CA ILE A 357 -9.49 1.73 7.26
C ILE A 357 -9.38 3.14 7.86
N LEU A 358 -10.52 3.67 8.28
CA LEU A 358 -10.65 4.97 8.94
C LEU A 358 -11.19 4.80 10.36
N ASP A 359 -10.73 5.67 11.24
CA ASP A 359 -11.11 5.77 12.64
C ASP A 359 -12.48 6.47 12.85
N ASP A 360 -12.79 7.48 12.05
CA ASP A 360 -13.98 8.32 12.22
C ASP A 360 -14.88 8.32 10.97
N PRO A 361 -16.16 7.87 11.07
CA PRO A 361 -17.13 7.91 9.96
C PRO A 361 -17.55 9.31 9.52
N THR A 362 -17.15 10.34 10.25
CA THR A 362 -17.35 11.77 9.94
C THR A 362 -16.05 12.47 9.55
N ALA A 363 -14.96 11.72 9.37
CA ALA A 363 -13.66 12.22 8.98
C ALA A 363 -13.75 13.12 7.74
N SER A 364 -13.27 14.35 7.87
CA SER A 364 -13.19 15.29 6.74
C SER A 364 -12.14 14.89 5.69
N TRP A 365 -11.32 13.89 6.00
CA TRP A 365 -10.29 13.31 5.15
C TRP A 365 -10.72 11.97 4.50
N ASP A 366 -11.98 11.57 4.65
CA ASP A 366 -12.55 10.46 3.88
C ASP A 366 -12.72 10.87 2.41
N ASP A 367 -12.08 10.12 1.51
CA ASP A 367 -12.17 10.31 0.06
C ASP A 367 -13.32 9.52 -0.58
N GLY A 368 -14.18 8.92 0.25
CA GLY A 368 -15.29 8.05 -0.14
C GLY A 368 -14.94 6.57 -0.11
N ASN A 369 -13.66 6.18 0.02
CA ASN A 369 -13.20 4.80 0.14
C ASN A 369 -12.99 4.34 1.59
N GLY A 370 -13.27 5.18 2.57
CA GLY A 370 -13.22 4.84 3.99
C GLY A 370 -14.00 3.56 4.32
N VAL A 371 -13.33 2.65 5.03
CA VAL A 371 -13.91 1.45 5.65
C VAL A 371 -13.91 1.67 7.15
N PHE A 372 -15.09 1.73 7.75
CA PHE A 372 -15.27 2.02 9.18
C PHE A 372 -15.54 0.72 9.92
N LEU A 373 -14.59 0.27 10.74
CA LEU A 373 -14.69 -1.02 11.43
C LEU A 373 -14.91 -0.80 12.94
N PRO A 374 -15.79 -1.57 13.60
CA PRO A 374 -16.62 -2.66 13.07
C PRO A 374 -17.97 -2.22 12.42
N GLN A 375 -18.21 -0.93 12.22
CA GLN A 375 -19.52 -0.40 11.79
C GLN A 375 -19.97 -0.92 10.42
N ASP A 376 -19.04 -1.05 9.48
CA ASP A 376 -19.24 -1.70 8.19
C ASP A 376 -19.19 -3.24 8.34
N GLU A 377 -20.16 -3.82 9.05
CA GLU A 377 -20.16 -5.23 9.50
C GLU A 377 -19.81 -6.24 8.39
N ALA A 378 -20.37 -6.06 7.19
CA ALA A 378 -20.10 -6.96 6.06
C ALA A 378 -18.67 -6.84 5.54
N LEU A 379 -18.11 -5.63 5.49
CA LEU A 379 -16.72 -5.42 5.09
C LEU A 379 -15.76 -5.91 6.17
N ASP A 380 -16.10 -5.74 7.45
CA ASP A 380 -15.37 -6.33 8.57
C ASP A 380 -15.24 -7.84 8.38
N GLU A 381 -16.37 -8.54 8.18
CA GLU A 381 -16.37 -9.99 7.99
C GLU A 381 -15.50 -10.41 6.78
N ILE A 382 -15.63 -9.71 5.65
CA ILE A 382 -14.89 -10.02 4.41
C ILE A 382 -13.38 -9.85 4.62
N ILE A 383 -12.95 -8.71 5.15
CA ILE A 383 -11.53 -8.36 5.38
C ILE A 383 -10.92 -9.29 6.43
N THR A 384 -11.61 -9.50 7.55
CA THR A 384 -11.18 -10.39 8.64
C THR A 384 -11.04 -11.84 8.16
N THR A 385 -11.98 -12.31 7.34
CA THR A 385 -11.93 -13.66 6.77
C THR A 385 -10.74 -13.83 5.83
N HIS A 386 -10.48 -12.84 4.96
CA HIS A 386 -9.33 -12.85 4.07
C HIS A 386 -8.00 -12.86 4.84
N ALA A 387 -7.85 -11.97 5.82
CA ALA A 387 -6.64 -11.88 6.63
C ALA A 387 -6.33 -13.19 7.36
N ARG A 388 -7.35 -13.78 8.01
CA ARG A 388 -7.21 -15.07 8.71
C ARG A 388 -6.95 -16.24 7.75
N TYR A 389 -7.51 -16.21 6.54
CA TYR A 389 -7.24 -17.21 5.52
C TYR A 389 -5.76 -17.17 5.08
N LEU A 390 -5.24 -15.98 4.74
CA LEU A 390 -3.83 -15.81 4.37
C LEU A 390 -2.87 -16.22 5.49
N ALA A 391 -3.17 -15.86 6.74
CA ALA A 391 -2.37 -16.26 7.90
C ALA A 391 -2.33 -17.78 8.09
N ARG A 392 -3.42 -18.51 7.79
CA ARG A 392 -3.47 -19.97 7.87
C ARG A 392 -2.71 -20.65 6.74
N LEU A 393 -2.73 -20.11 5.52
CA LEU A 393 -1.96 -20.64 4.40
C LEU A 393 -0.44 -20.65 4.67
N ALA A 394 0.05 -19.70 5.47
CA ALA A 394 1.44 -19.65 5.90
C ALA A 394 1.83 -20.74 6.93
N HIS A 395 0.86 -21.47 7.51
CA HIS A 395 1.06 -22.43 8.61
C HIS A 395 0.28 -23.74 8.42
N PRO A 396 0.56 -24.54 7.38
CA PRO A 396 -0.16 -25.78 7.11
C PRO A 396 -0.05 -26.84 8.24
N ASP A 397 1.07 -26.85 8.98
CA ASP A 397 1.36 -27.84 10.02
C ASP A 397 0.49 -27.72 11.29
N LEU A 398 -0.18 -26.59 11.50
CA LEU A 398 -1.11 -26.39 12.63
C LEU A 398 -2.50 -26.97 12.38
N ASN A 399 -2.77 -27.52 11.19
CA ASN A 399 -4.10 -27.99 10.77
C ASN A 399 -4.39 -29.49 11.03
N HIS A 400 -3.52 -30.23 11.71
CA HIS A 400 -3.72 -31.67 11.95
C HIS A 400 -4.80 -32.04 13.00
N GLY A 401 -5.64 -31.10 13.45
CA GLY A 401 -6.60 -31.35 14.53
C GLY A 401 -8.04 -30.89 14.33
N SER A 402 -8.42 -30.26 13.20
CA SER A 402 -9.83 -29.90 12.96
C SER A 402 -10.27 -30.27 11.55
N SER A 403 -11.41 -30.94 11.41
CA SER A 403 -12.02 -31.33 10.14
C SER A 403 -12.56 -30.14 9.32
N VAL A 404 -12.20 -28.91 9.69
CA VAL A 404 -12.45 -27.67 8.95
C VAL A 404 -11.28 -27.32 8.01
N ALA A 405 -10.26 -28.18 7.95
CA ALA A 405 -9.23 -28.11 6.92
C ALA A 405 -9.88 -28.29 5.53
N ARG A 406 -9.76 -27.26 4.67
CA ARG A 406 -10.24 -27.13 3.27
C ARG A 406 -11.53 -26.32 3.03
N SER A 407 -12.06 -25.55 3.96
CA SER A 407 -13.12 -24.59 3.59
C SER A 407 -12.50 -23.42 2.82
N ASP A 408 -12.50 -23.54 1.49
CA ASP A 408 -12.37 -22.43 0.55
C ASP A 408 -13.25 -21.26 1.02
N PRO A 409 -12.77 -20.01 1.10
CA PRO A 409 -13.61 -18.85 1.44
C PRO A 409 -14.91 -18.82 0.62
N ARG A 410 -14.87 -19.30 -0.63
CA ARG A 410 -16.03 -19.44 -1.54
C ARG A 410 -17.08 -20.44 -1.06
N THR A 411 -16.76 -21.31 -0.10
CA THR A 411 -17.68 -22.34 0.46
C THR A 411 -18.38 -21.91 1.73
N LEU A 412 -17.95 -20.81 2.38
CA LEU A 412 -18.60 -20.27 3.58
C LEU A 412 -19.96 -19.59 3.28
N GLU A 413 -20.29 -19.35 2.00
CA GLU A 413 -21.45 -18.55 1.57
C GLU A 413 -22.72 -19.34 1.19
N ARG A 414 -22.78 -20.68 1.33
CA ARG A 414 -24.06 -21.39 1.09
C ARG A 414 -24.96 -21.35 2.33
N ARG A 415 -25.47 -20.16 2.71
CA ARG A 415 -26.71 -20.07 3.48
C ARG A 415 -27.91 -20.11 2.51
N PRO A 416 -28.93 -20.94 2.74
CA PRO A 416 -30.13 -20.92 1.92
C PRO A 416 -30.82 -19.56 2.09
N GLY A 417 -31.13 -18.89 0.97
CA GLY A 417 -31.98 -17.70 0.97
C GLY A 417 -33.38 -18.02 1.53
N PRO A 418 -34.15 -17.00 1.93
CA PRO A 418 -35.49 -17.20 2.46
C PRO A 418 -36.35 -17.93 1.42
N HIS A 419 -37.01 -19.00 1.87
CA HIS A 419 -37.90 -19.85 1.09
C HIS A 419 -38.84 -19.04 0.17
N GLU A 420 -38.78 -19.32 -1.13
CA GLU A 420 -39.87 -18.97 -2.05
C GLU A 420 -41.16 -19.65 -1.56
N PRO A 421 -42.30 -18.94 -1.50
CA PRO A 421 -43.57 -19.58 -1.22
C PRO A 421 -43.97 -20.48 -2.41
N PRO A 422 -44.63 -21.61 -2.16
CA PRO A 422 -44.98 -22.55 -3.21
C PRO A 422 -45.95 -21.92 -4.23
N PRO A 423 -45.88 -22.33 -5.51
CA PRO A 423 -46.76 -21.80 -6.54
C PRO A 423 -48.21 -22.17 -6.21
N ALA A 424 -49.09 -21.18 -6.27
CA ALA A 424 -50.53 -21.38 -6.16
C ALA A 424 -50.98 -22.36 -7.26
N GLN A 425 -51.55 -23.49 -6.85
CA GLN A 425 -52.29 -24.36 -7.76
C GLN A 425 -53.64 -23.72 -8.10
N ALA A 426 -54.07 -23.98 -9.33
CA ALA A 426 -55.19 -23.38 -10.07
C ALA A 426 -56.54 -23.36 -9.35
#